data_AF-A0A397CLW8-F1
#
_entry.id   AF-A0A397CLW8-F1
#
_cell.length_a   1.000
_cell.length_b   1.000
_cell.length_c   1.000
_cell.angle_alpha   90.00
_cell.angle_beta   90.00
_cell.angle_gamma   90.00
#
_symmetry.space_group_name_H-M   'P 1'
#
loop_
_entity.id
_entity.type
_entity.pdbx_description
1 polymer ?
#
loop_
_entity_poly.entity_id
_entity_poly.type
_entity_poly.pdbx_seq_one_letter_code
_entity_poly.pdbx_strand_id
1 'polypeptide(L)'
;MCWLVRSHLEHNSEATMLQKFIKRKHECSTAAMMLQRVYRIHCVARSLRRLLASHRHALTIQRVYRGYVARVFVQELFVVMSLASTHIQAVFRSYTSRERTKSLRNRKTAGAVHMQRVFRGFQARKWVFWIRFHVASAIQIQRVARGLMGRQVRFENRMASRIGAAGRGYLARQVYKREVRKIRVRTVVVPAARTIQRVYRGFVVRKHLEEFRDQVEAAKAGERTVWRASIDRIKSHAALTVQCLVRSYFARLRVEAERAKQRGRHGQAAVVVQSAWRSYFNRKAVQSMRELMAIEVYARKFTALKDNLEMVQFDMADTMGDIAYMTKHRKKSLQQIHDLKQMRELSNMTGQDIARGWQTAFEREKLVIHFSMLLSAEEIQSKKQQIREYDAEIATLDAEYEDLERDVDESLLQETSLMEDYRRLELHRASSQYLDHAKQSIRRQRLRWKVRTNRSNLVLREAAALARSIAPPPSTSLSYAGRMASRRESDERVRQHNAHTHATNMEALKGSSNLHVVAVADAVVAECRKIVNAGSLAMQLDRSDLRDDPAA
;
A
#
# COMPACT_ATOMS: atom_id res chain seq x y z
N MET A 1 -21.24 -67.84 -135.09
CA MET A 1 -22.19 -67.17 -136.00
C MET A 1 -21.74 -65.73 -136.16
N CYS A 2 -20.96 -65.39 -137.19
CA CYS A 2 -21.38 -65.01 -138.55
C CYS A 2 -21.90 -63.55 -138.65
N TRP A 3 -21.15 -62.76 -139.43
CA TRP A 3 -21.45 -61.50 -140.15
C TRP A 3 -21.44 -60.15 -139.38
N LEU A 4 -20.44 -59.27 -139.59
CA LEU A 4 -20.23 -58.29 -140.70
C LEU A 4 -21.10 -57.02 -140.56
N VAL A 5 -20.51 -55.88 -140.14
CA VAL A 5 -20.70 -54.55 -140.77
C VAL A 5 -19.46 -53.68 -140.52
N ARG A 6 -18.94 -53.16 -141.64
CA ARG A 6 -17.84 -52.21 -141.84
C ARG A 6 -18.28 -50.76 -141.53
N SER A 7 -17.27 -49.88 -141.47
CA SER A 7 -17.30 -48.43 -141.79
C SER A 7 -18.04 -47.46 -140.85
N HIS A 8 -17.26 -46.74 -140.04
CA HIS A 8 -17.22 -45.27 -140.07
C HIS A 8 -15.86 -44.79 -139.51
N LEU A 9 -14.82 -44.92 -140.33
CA LEU A 9 -13.65 -44.04 -140.29
C LEU A 9 -13.97 -42.86 -141.20
N GLU A 10 -14.61 -41.83 -140.66
CA GLU A 10 -14.75 -40.55 -141.36
C GLU A 10 -14.53 -39.39 -140.38
N HIS A 11 -13.49 -38.62 -140.71
CA HIS A 11 -13.33 -37.19 -140.44
C HIS A 11 -13.10 -36.73 -138.99
N ASN A 12 -11.92 -37.04 -138.45
CA ASN A 12 -11.22 -36.07 -137.61
C ASN A 12 -10.26 -35.27 -138.49
N SER A 13 -10.71 -34.18 -139.10
CA SER A 13 -9.80 -33.21 -139.75
C SER A 13 -8.81 -32.64 -138.72
N GLU A 14 -7.61 -32.20 -139.12
CA GLU A 14 -6.63 -31.57 -138.21
C GLU A 14 -7.26 -30.46 -137.34
N ALA A 15 -8.26 -29.74 -137.88
CA ALA A 15 -9.06 -28.75 -137.15
C ALA A 15 -9.83 -29.32 -135.94
N THR A 16 -10.37 -30.54 -136.03
CA THR A 16 -11.12 -31.20 -134.94
C THR A 16 -10.22 -31.82 -133.87
N MET A 17 -9.03 -32.30 -134.22
CA MET A 17 -8.02 -32.79 -133.25
C MET A 17 -7.43 -31.63 -132.45
N LEU A 18 -7.15 -30.48 -133.09
CA LEU A 18 -6.70 -29.27 -132.43
C LEU A 18 -7.77 -28.74 -131.45
N GLN A 19 -9.05 -28.71 -131.86
CA GLN A 19 -10.16 -28.33 -130.99
C GLN A 19 -10.35 -29.28 -129.80
N LYS A 20 -10.23 -30.60 -130.01
CA LYS A 20 -10.28 -31.59 -128.92
C LYS A 20 -9.11 -31.45 -127.95
N PHE A 21 -7.91 -31.16 -128.44
CA PHE A 21 -6.72 -30.91 -127.61
C PHE A 21 -6.84 -29.61 -126.81
N ILE A 22 -7.28 -28.51 -127.44
CA ILE A 22 -7.54 -27.23 -126.76
C ILE A 22 -8.63 -27.41 -125.70
N LYS A 23 -9.70 -28.14 -126.00
CA LYS A 23 -10.76 -28.48 -125.05
C LYS A 23 -10.22 -29.27 -123.86
N ARG A 24 -9.44 -30.34 -124.08
CA ARG A 24 -8.81 -31.13 -123.01
C ARG A 24 -7.81 -30.32 -122.19
N LYS A 25 -7.01 -29.46 -122.83
CA LYS A 25 -6.09 -28.54 -122.15
C LYS A 25 -6.87 -27.55 -121.26
N HIS A 26 -7.99 -27.03 -121.76
CA HIS A 26 -8.87 -26.14 -121.00
C HIS A 26 -9.55 -26.87 -119.83
N GLU A 27 -10.02 -28.11 -120.04
CA GLU A 27 -10.58 -28.97 -118.98
C GLU A 27 -9.54 -29.29 -117.90
N CYS A 28 -8.31 -29.68 -118.29
CA CYS A 28 -7.20 -29.90 -117.37
C CYS A 28 -6.81 -28.61 -116.61
N SER A 29 -6.79 -27.46 -117.28
CA SER A 29 -6.49 -26.18 -116.65
C SER A 29 -7.60 -25.75 -115.68
N THR A 30 -8.86 -25.98 -116.03
CA THR A 30 -10.02 -25.74 -115.18
C THR A 30 -10.01 -26.65 -113.96
N ALA A 31 -9.73 -27.95 -114.15
CA ALA A 31 -9.57 -28.91 -113.07
C ALA A 31 -8.42 -28.52 -112.13
N ALA A 32 -7.27 -28.10 -112.67
CA ALA A 32 -6.15 -27.60 -111.89
C ALA A 32 -6.51 -26.34 -111.09
N MET A 33 -7.24 -25.38 -111.68
CA MET A 33 -7.74 -24.19 -110.97
C MET A 33 -8.72 -24.57 -109.86
N MET A 34 -9.61 -25.54 -110.07
CA MET A 34 -10.52 -26.03 -109.04
C MET A 34 -9.76 -26.70 -107.89
N LEU A 35 -8.75 -27.53 -108.20
CA LEU A 35 -7.90 -28.17 -107.21
C LEU A 35 -7.08 -27.15 -106.40
N GLN A 36 -6.48 -26.16 -107.09
CA GLN A 36 -5.76 -25.06 -106.45
C GLN A 36 -6.67 -24.19 -105.59
N ARG A 37 -7.92 -23.95 -106.03
CA ARG A 37 -8.93 -23.22 -105.26
C ARG A 37 -9.28 -23.97 -103.96
N VAL A 38 -9.55 -25.28 -104.05
CA VAL A 38 -9.84 -26.13 -102.88
C VAL A 38 -8.64 -26.18 -101.93
N TYR A 39 -7.42 -26.34 -102.46
CA TYR A 39 -6.20 -26.34 -101.66
C TYR A 39 -5.97 -25.00 -100.94
N ARG A 40 -6.13 -23.86 -101.64
CA ARG A 40 -6.02 -22.53 -101.05
C ARG A 40 -7.06 -22.30 -99.94
N ILE A 41 -8.31 -22.71 -100.16
CA ILE A 41 -9.37 -22.66 -99.14
C ILE A 41 -8.98 -23.50 -97.92
N HIS A 42 -8.46 -24.71 -98.12
CA HIS A 42 -8.00 -25.57 -97.03
C HIS A 42 -6.82 -24.96 -96.25
N CYS A 43 -5.82 -24.40 -96.94
CA CYS A 43 -4.69 -23.70 -96.32
C CYS A 43 -5.13 -22.48 -95.52
N VAL A 44 -6.02 -21.64 -96.07
CA VAL A 44 -6.59 -20.48 -95.38
C VAL A 44 -7.38 -20.93 -94.14
N ALA A 45 -8.23 -21.95 -94.26
CA ALA A 45 -8.98 -22.50 -93.13
C ALA A 45 -8.07 -23.07 -92.03
N ARG A 46 -6.96 -23.73 -92.41
CA ARG A 46 -5.96 -24.24 -91.46
C ARG A 46 -5.23 -23.11 -90.74
N SER A 47 -4.81 -22.06 -91.46
CA SER A 47 -4.17 -20.88 -90.87
C SER A 47 -5.13 -20.13 -89.94
N LEU A 48 -6.39 -19.96 -90.34
CA LEU A 48 -7.42 -19.33 -89.52
C LEU A 48 -7.69 -20.13 -88.23
N ARG A 49 -7.77 -21.46 -88.30
CA ARG A 49 -7.91 -22.32 -87.11
C ARG A 49 -6.74 -22.17 -86.14
N ARG A 50 -5.50 -22.08 -86.64
CA ARG A 50 -4.31 -21.85 -85.80
C ARG A 50 -4.37 -20.47 -85.13
N LEU A 51 -4.70 -19.42 -85.88
CA LEU A 51 -4.87 -18.06 -85.35
C LEU A 51 -5.96 -17.98 -84.28
N LEU A 52 -7.13 -18.58 -84.54
CA LEU A 52 -8.22 -18.64 -83.56
C LEU A 52 -7.85 -19.46 -82.32
N ALA A 53 -7.08 -20.54 -82.47
CA ALA A 53 -6.54 -21.30 -81.34
C ALA A 53 -5.57 -20.45 -80.52
N SER A 54 -4.59 -19.76 -81.13
CA SER A 54 -3.68 -18.85 -80.44
C SER A 54 -4.44 -17.72 -79.73
N HIS A 55 -5.47 -17.16 -80.36
CA HIS A 55 -6.33 -16.14 -79.74
C HIS A 55 -7.11 -16.69 -78.54
N ARG A 56 -7.62 -17.92 -78.61
CA ARG A 56 -8.26 -18.59 -77.46
C ARG A 56 -7.30 -18.82 -76.31
N HIS A 57 -6.06 -19.24 -76.57
CA HIS A 57 -5.04 -19.37 -75.52
C HIS A 57 -4.73 -18.02 -74.86
N ALA A 58 -4.60 -16.95 -75.65
CA ALA A 58 -4.41 -15.60 -75.13
C ALA A 58 -5.59 -15.15 -74.24
N LEU A 59 -6.83 -15.41 -74.65
CA LEU A 59 -8.02 -15.12 -73.84
C LEU A 59 -8.05 -15.93 -72.54
N THR A 60 -7.65 -17.20 -72.57
CA THR A 60 -7.54 -18.04 -71.36
C THR A 60 -6.51 -17.47 -70.39
N ILE A 61 -5.33 -17.08 -70.88
CA ILE A 61 -4.28 -16.46 -70.06
C ILE A 61 -4.79 -15.14 -69.46
N GLN A 62 -5.42 -14.29 -70.26
CA GLN A 62 -5.98 -13.02 -69.77
C GLN A 62 -7.07 -13.25 -68.71
N ARG A 63 -7.92 -14.27 -68.87
CA ARG A 63 -8.95 -14.61 -67.88
C ARG A 63 -8.32 -15.07 -66.57
N VAL A 64 -7.32 -15.95 -66.63
CA VAL A 64 -6.60 -16.44 -65.45
C VAL A 64 -5.87 -15.30 -64.75
N TYR A 65 -5.21 -14.42 -65.50
CA TYR A 65 -4.50 -13.27 -64.95
C TYR A 65 -5.44 -12.27 -64.27
N ARG A 66 -6.57 -11.90 -64.91
CA ARG A 66 -7.59 -11.04 -64.27
C ARG A 66 -8.11 -11.64 -62.96
N GLY A 67 -8.35 -12.97 -62.95
CA GLY A 67 -8.76 -13.68 -61.74
C GLY A 67 -7.66 -13.74 -60.67
N TYR A 68 -6.39 -13.87 -61.06
CA TYR A 68 -5.25 -13.78 -60.15
C TYR A 68 -5.15 -12.39 -59.52
N VAL A 69 -5.16 -11.32 -60.33
CA VAL A 69 -5.10 -9.93 -59.86
C VAL A 69 -6.23 -9.63 -58.88
N ALA A 70 -7.46 -10.05 -59.18
CA ALA A 70 -8.59 -9.84 -58.28
C ALA A 70 -8.42 -10.57 -56.94
N ARG A 71 -7.88 -11.80 -56.95
CA ARG A 71 -7.65 -12.57 -55.70
C ARG A 71 -6.54 -11.97 -54.84
N VAL A 72 -5.43 -11.54 -55.46
CA VAL A 72 -4.35 -10.84 -54.76
C VAL A 72 -4.89 -9.54 -54.14
N PHE A 73 -5.64 -8.74 -54.90
CA PHE A 73 -6.26 -7.52 -54.38
C PHE A 73 -7.17 -7.79 -53.17
N VAL A 74 -8.00 -8.83 -53.22
CA VAL A 74 -8.87 -9.21 -52.09
C VAL A 74 -8.08 -9.68 -50.88
N GLN A 75 -6.98 -10.41 -51.07
CA GLN A 75 -6.09 -10.83 -49.98
C GLN A 75 -5.43 -9.63 -49.30
N GLU A 76 -4.87 -8.71 -50.07
CA GLU A 76 -4.28 -7.47 -49.55
C GLU A 76 -5.33 -6.62 -48.81
N LEU A 77 -6.52 -6.47 -49.39
CA LEU A 77 -7.61 -5.74 -48.75
C LEU A 77 -8.05 -6.40 -47.43
N PHE A 78 -8.09 -7.73 -47.36
CA PHE A 78 -8.42 -8.46 -46.14
C PHE A 78 -7.39 -8.22 -45.04
N VAL A 79 -6.10 -8.18 -45.36
CA VAL A 79 -5.02 -7.86 -44.41
C VAL A 79 -5.21 -6.44 -43.85
N VAL A 80 -5.41 -5.44 -44.72
CA VAL A 80 -5.63 -4.05 -44.32
C VAL A 80 -6.88 -3.92 -43.42
N MET A 81 -7.99 -4.54 -43.81
CA MET A 81 -9.23 -4.52 -43.03
C MET A 81 -9.06 -5.22 -41.67
N SER A 82 -8.30 -6.31 -41.62
CA SER A 82 -8.03 -7.04 -40.38
C SER A 82 -7.20 -6.19 -39.42
N LEU A 83 -6.14 -5.53 -39.90
CA LEU A 83 -5.33 -4.61 -39.11
C LEU A 83 -6.13 -3.39 -38.62
N ALA A 84 -6.95 -2.81 -39.48
CA ALA A 84 -7.84 -1.71 -39.08
C ALA A 84 -8.83 -2.15 -37.99
N SER A 85 -9.41 -3.35 -38.14
CA SER A 85 -10.33 -3.92 -37.15
C SER A 85 -9.65 -4.18 -35.81
N THR A 86 -8.45 -4.77 -35.79
CA THR A 86 -7.71 -5.01 -34.54
C THR A 86 -7.32 -3.71 -33.84
N HIS A 87 -6.91 -2.69 -34.59
CA HIS A 87 -6.63 -1.35 -34.06
C HIS A 87 -7.87 -0.72 -33.41
N ILE A 88 -9.01 -0.73 -34.11
CA ILE A 88 -10.28 -0.18 -33.58
C ILE A 88 -10.68 -0.92 -32.30
N GLN A 89 -10.59 -2.26 -32.31
CA GLN A 89 -10.91 -3.08 -31.14
C GLN A 89 -9.97 -2.80 -29.96
N ALA A 90 -8.66 -2.65 -30.20
CA ALA A 90 -7.68 -2.34 -29.17
C ALA A 90 -7.94 -0.97 -28.54
N VAL A 91 -8.17 0.05 -29.37
CA VAL A 91 -8.50 1.41 -28.93
C VAL A 91 -9.79 1.42 -28.10
N PHE A 92 -10.83 0.74 -28.57
CA PHE A 92 -12.11 0.66 -27.86
C PHE A 92 -12.00 -0.05 -26.50
N ARG A 93 -11.27 -1.17 -26.45
CA ARG A 93 -11.01 -1.89 -25.19
C ARG A 93 -10.22 -1.02 -24.20
N SER A 94 -9.20 -0.31 -24.69
CA SER A 94 -8.43 0.65 -23.89
C SER A 94 -9.28 1.80 -23.36
N TYR A 95 -10.08 2.44 -24.21
CA TYR A 95 -11.02 3.50 -23.83
C TYR A 95 -11.98 3.04 -22.73
N THR A 96 -12.62 1.89 -22.94
CA THR A 96 -13.59 1.33 -21.98
C THR A 96 -12.95 1.03 -20.62
N SER A 97 -11.73 0.47 -20.63
CA SER A 97 -10.95 0.21 -19.41
C SER A 97 -10.60 1.50 -18.66
N ARG A 98 -10.15 2.53 -19.39
CA ARG A 98 -9.80 3.85 -18.83
C ARG A 98 -11.03 4.52 -18.22
N GLU A 99 -12.18 4.52 -18.88
CA GLU A 99 -13.41 5.12 -18.35
C GLU A 99 -13.92 4.39 -17.09
N ARG A 100 -13.89 3.05 -17.08
CA ARG A 100 -14.22 2.28 -15.86
C ARG A 100 -13.29 2.62 -14.70
N THR A 101 -11.97 2.72 -14.98
CA THR A 101 -10.97 3.06 -13.97
C THR A 101 -11.17 4.48 -13.44
N LYS A 102 -11.46 5.45 -14.32
CA LYS A 102 -11.77 6.84 -13.98
C LYS A 102 -13.02 6.94 -13.11
N SER A 103 -14.09 6.24 -13.46
CA SER A 103 -15.33 6.17 -12.66
C SER A 103 -15.07 5.58 -11.26
N LEU A 104 -14.32 4.47 -11.19
CA LEU A 104 -13.96 3.87 -9.90
C LEU A 104 -13.09 4.81 -9.05
N ARG A 105 -12.11 5.48 -9.66
CA ARG A 105 -11.28 6.48 -8.98
C ARG A 105 -12.14 7.62 -8.44
N ASN A 106 -13.08 8.15 -9.22
CA ASN A 106 -13.98 9.22 -8.79
C ASN A 106 -14.83 8.79 -7.58
N ARG A 107 -15.39 7.57 -7.58
CA ARG A 107 -16.12 7.02 -6.44
C ARG A 107 -15.25 6.92 -5.18
N LYS A 108 -14.02 6.40 -5.33
CA LYS A 108 -13.07 6.29 -4.21
C LYS A 108 -12.66 7.66 -3.67
N THR A 109 -12.38 8.62 -4.55
CA THR A 109 -12.04 10.00 -4.17
C THR A 109 -13.20 10.67 -3.44
N ALA A 110 -14.44 10.54 -3.94
CA ALA A 110 -15.62 11.08 -3.27
C ALA A 110 -15.81 10.48 -1.88
N GLY A 111 -15.65 9.16 -1.73
CA GLY A 111 -15.69 8.48 -0.45
C GLY A 111 -14.60 8.97 0.52
N ALA A 112 -13.37 9.12 0.03
CA ALA A 112 -12.25 9.62 0.82
C ALA A 112 -12.48 11.07 1.29
N VAL A 113 -12.94 11.95 0.40
CA VAL A 113 -13.27 13.35 0.74
C VAL A 113 -14.39 13.41 1.78
N HIS A 114 -15.41 12.55 1.65
CA HIS A 114 -16.50 12.48 2.62
C HIS A 114 -15.98 12.05 4.02
N MET A 115 -15.16 10.98 4.07
CA MET A 115 -14.53 10.53 5.32
C MET A 115 -13.64 11.62 5.93
N GLN A 116 -12.83 12.30 5.13
CA GLN A 116 -11.97 13.39 5.58
C GLN A 116 -12.79 14.57 6.14
N ARG A 117 -13.89 14.94 5.49
CA ARG A 117 -14.81 16.00 5.97
C ARG A 117 -15.40 15.64 7.33
N VAL A 118 -15.91 14.42 7.48
CA VAL A 118 -16.50 13.93 8.75
C VAL A 118 -15.44 13.93 9.86
N PHE A 119 -14.24 13.43 9.58
CA PHE A 119 -13.16 13.38 10.54
C PHE A 119 -12.69 14.77 10.99
N ARG A 120 -12.48 15.70 10.04
CA ARG A 120 -12.13 17.09 10.36
C ARG A 120 -13.20 17.76 11.23
N GLY A 121 -14.48 17.55 10.90
CA GLY A 121 -15.60 18.04 11.70
C GLY A 121 -15.66 17.43 13.10
N PHE A 122 -15.39 16.13 13.23
CA PHE A 122 -15.28 15.46 14.53
C PHE A 122 -14.16 16.04 15.40
N GLN A 123 -12.97 16.24 14.84
CA GLN A 123 -11.84 16.82 15.57
C GLN A 123 -12.16 18.24 16.06
N ALA A 124 -12.73 19.09 15.19
CA ALA A 124 -13.13 20.44 15.57
C ALA A 124 -14.15 20.43 16.72
N ARG A 125 -15.20 19.59 16.63
CA ARG A 125 -16.21 19.46 17.70
C ARG A 125 -15.61 18.94 19.00
N LYS A 126 -14.71 17.95 18.94
CA LYS A 126 -14.01 17.43 20.11
C LYS A 126 -13.18 18.52 20.80
N TRP A 127 -12.49 19.35 20.02
CA TRP A 127 -11.71 20.47 20.55
C TRP A 127 -12.59 21.55 21.20
N VAL A 128 -13.69 21.95 20.54
CA VAL A 128 -14.65 22.90 21.10
C VAL A 128 -15.30 22.35 22.38
N PHE A 129 -15.68 21.06 22.39
CA PHE A 129 -16.20 20.40 23.59
C PHE A 129 -15.19 20.45 24.74
N TRP A 130 -13.92 20.15 24.47
CA TRP A 130 -12.85 20.22 25.47
C TRP A 130 -12.73 21.64 26.06
N ILE A 131 -12.74 22.68 25.23
CA ILE A 131 -12.73 24.08 25.70
C ILE A 131 -13.95 24.37 26.58
N ARG A 132 -15.16 24.05 26.10
CA ARG A 132 -16.40 24.30 26.85
C ARG A 132 -16.43 23.58 28.18
N PHE A 133 -15.96 22.33 28.22
CA PHE A 133 -15.87 21.53 29.45
C PHE A 133 -14.94 22.19 30.49
N HIS A 134 -13.76 22.65 30.07
CA HIS A 134 -12.83 23.34 30.98
C HIS A 134 -13.36 24.69 31.44
N VAL A 135 -14.00 25.46 30.57
CA VAL A 135 -14.65 26.72 30.95
C VAL A 135 -15.77 26.47 31.96
N ALA A 136 -16.64 25.48 31.72
CA ALA A 136 -17.72 25.13 32.66
C ALA A 136 -17.18 24.63 34.01
N SER A 137 -16.12 23.81 33.99
CA SER A 137 -15.43 23.35 35.19
C SER A 137 -14.83 24.51 35.98
N ALA A 138 -14.18 25.46 35.30
CA ALA A 138 -13.66 26.67 35.92
C ALA A 138 -14.77 27.51 36.57
N ILE A 139 -15.91 27.68 35.89
CA ILE A 139 -17.08 28.38 36.43
C ILE A 139 -17.61 27.69 37.69
N GLN A 140 -17.68 26.35 37.71
CA GLN A 140 -18.11 25.61 38.90
C GLN A 140 -17.14 25.80 40.07
N ILE A 141 -15.83 25.70 39.82
CA ILE A 141 -14.81 25.94 40.85
C ILE A 141 -14.95 27.36 41.42
N GLN A 142 -15.07 28.37 40.56
CA GLN A 142 -15.26 29.76 40.98
C GLN A 142 -16.54 29.94 41.81
N ARG A 143 -17.65 29.29 41.43
CA ARG A 143 -18.91 29.33 42.19
C ARG A 143 -18.74 28.76 43.60
N VAL A 144 -18.10 27.60 43.73
CA VAL A 144 -17.82 26.97 45.03
C VAL A 144 -16.90 27.84 45.88
N ALA A 145 -15.85 28.42 45.27
CA ALA A 145 -14.92 29.30 45.97
C ALA A 145 -15.62 30.54 46.53
N ARG A 146 -16.43 31.24 45.71
CA ARG A 146 -17.25 32.39 46.16
C ARG A 146 -18.20 31.99 47.29
N GLY A 147 -18.82 30.82 47.20
CA GLY A 147 -19.71 30.29 48.24
C GLY A 147 -19.00 29.96 49.56
N LEU A 148 -17.76 29.45 49.50
CA LEU A 148 -16.92 29.23 50.68
C LEU A 148 -16.52 30.56 51.33
N MET A 149 -16.06 31.53 50.54
CA MET A 149 -15.73 32.87 51.04
C MET A 149 -16.93 33.53 51.74
N GLY A 150 -18.12 33.48 51.13
CA GLY A 150 -19.34 34.01 51.76
C GLY A 150 -19.74 33.28 53.05
N ARG A 151 -19.48 31.97 53.17
CA ARG A 151 -19.69 31.21 54.42
C ARG A 151 -18.69 31.58 55.51
N GLN A 152 -17.43 31.81 55.14
CA GLN A 152 -16.38 32.25 56.06
C GLN A 152 -16.74 33.60 56.70
N VAL A 153 -17.13 34.59 55.90
CA VAL A 153 -17.59 35.89 56.40
C VAL A 153 -18.78 35.75 57.36
N ARG A 154 -19.76 34.88 57.03
CA ARG A 154 -20.89 34.62 57.94
C ARG A 154 -20.47 33.95 59.24
N PHE A 155 -19.50 33.05 59.20
CA PHE A 155 -18.95 32.41 60.39
C PHE A 155 -18.26 33.44 61.30
N GLU A 156 -17.43 34.30 60.72
CA GLU A 156 -16.75 35.40 61.43
C GLU A 156 -17.76 36.35 62.09
N ASN A 157 -18.81 36.77 61.36
CA ASN A 157 -19.88 37.59 61.91
C ASN A 157 -20.65 36.91 63.06
N ARG A 158 -20.89 35.59 62.95
CA ARG A 158 -21.53 34.81 64.03
C ARG A 158 -20.63 34.70 65.25
N MET A 159 -19.32 34.51 65.07
CA MET A 159 -18.36 34.50 66.17
C MET A 159 -18.28 35.86 66.85
N ALA A 160 -18.18 36.95 66.08
CA ALA A 160 -18.22 38.32 66.60
C ALA A 160 -19.50 38.59 67.41
N SER A 161 -20.65 38.15 66.91
CA SER A 161 -21.94 38.28 67.60
C SER A 161 -21.98 37.49 68.91
N ARG A 162 -21.43 36.26 68.94
CA ARG A 162 -21.35 35.43 70.15
C ARG A 162 -20.43 36.05 71.20
N ILE A 163 -19.27 36.56 70.78
CA ILE A 163 -18.33 37.27 71.65
C ILE A 163 -19.01 38.52 72.23
N GLY A 164 -19.68 39.32 71.39
CA GLY A 164 -20.43 40.50 71.83
C GLY A 164 -21.55 40.17 72.81
N ALA A 165 -22.30 39.08 72.60
CA ALA A 165 -23.34 38.62 73.52
C ALA A 165 -22.76 38.13 74.86
N ALA A 166 -21.67 37.36 74.83
CA ALA A 166 -20.97 36.91 76.02
C ALA A 166 -20.41 38.09 76.83
N GLY A 167 -19.83 39.09 76.15
CA GLY A 167 -19.34 40.33 76.75
C GLY A 167 -20.46 41.12 77.43
N ARG A 168 -21.58 41.36 76.75
CA ARG A 168 -22.76 42.03 77.33
C ARG A 168 -23.31 41.27 78.55
N GLY A 169 -23.41 39.94 78.47
CA GLY A 169 -23.86 39.11 79.58
C GLY A 169 -22.90 39.11 80.77
N TYR A 170 -21.59 39.12 80.53
CA TYR A 170 -20.58 39.26 81.59
C TYR A 170 -20.72 40.59 82.31
N LEU A 171 -20.82 41.70 81.55
CA LEU A 171 -21.00 43.04 82.12
C LEU A 171 -22.28 43.13 82.96
N ALA A 172 -23.42 42.64 82.45
CA ALA A 172 -24.68 42.60 83.20
C ALA A 172 -24.56 41.81 84.51
N ARG A 173 -23.88 40.66 84.49
CA ARG A 173 -23.61 39.86 85.69
C ARG A 173 -22.70 40.58 86.68
N GLN A 174 -21.71 41.35 86.22
CA GLN A 174 -20.84 42.14 87.11
C GLN A 174 -21.61 43.29 87.77
N VAL A 175 -22.46 43.99 87.02
CA VAL A 175 -23.36 45.03 87.57
C VAL A 175 -24.30 44.42 88.61
N TYR A 176 -24.95 43.30 88.28
CA TYR A 176 -25.83 42.59 89.22
C TYR A 176 -25.08 42.13 90.48
N LYS A 177 -23.91 41.50 90.34
CA LYS A 177 -23.07 41.10 91.48
C LYS A 177 -22.68 42.29 92.35
N ARG A 178 -22.37 43.43 91.75
CA ARG A 178 -22.05 44.67 92.47
C ARG A 178 -23.25 45.13 93.29
N GLU A 179 -24.46 45.14 92.71
CA GLU A 179 -25.65 45.60 93.44
C GLU A 179 -26.13 44.61 94.50
N VAL A 180 -26.10 43.30 94.22
CA VAL A 180 -26.34 42.26 95.25
C VAL A 180 -25.30 42.36 96.36
N ARG A 181 -24.04 42.68 96.05
CA ARG A 181 -23.00 42.89 97.08
C ARG A 181 -23.28 44.14 97.91
N LYS A 182 -23.75 45.25 97.33
CA LYS A 182 -24.16 46.43 98.11
C LYS A 182 -25.33 46.11 99.04
N ILE A 183 -26.34 45.41 98.54
CA ILE A 183 -27.49 44.98 99.35
C ILE A 183 -27.04 44.04 100.46
N ARG A 184 -26.29 42.98 100.14
CA ARG A 184 -25.76 42.00 101.11
C ARG A 184 -24.84 42.67 102.13
N VAL A 185 -24.04 43.66 101.73
CA VAL A 185 -23.21 44.41 102.70
C VAL A 185 -24.10 45.16 103.69
N ARG A 186 -25.14 45.84 103.20
CA ARG A 186 -26.05 46.64 104.03
C ARG A 186 -26.96 45.79 104.93
N THR A 187 -27.48 44.67 104.43
CA THR A 187 -28.48 43.86 105.13
C THR A 187 -27.89 42.68 105.92
N VAL A 188 -26.74 42.14 105.49
CA VAL A 188 -26.14 40.95 106.09
C VAL A 188 -24.77 41.22 106.67
N VAL A 189 -23.82 41.80 105.90
CA VAL A 189 -22.42 41.93 106.37
C VAL A 189 -22.30 42.93 107.50
N VAL A 190 -22.99 44.07 107.47
CA VAL A 190 -22.92 45.05 108.57
C VAL A 190 -23.53 44.51 109.88
N PRO A 191 -24.73 43.89 109.88
CA PRO A 191 -25.28 43.25 111.08
C PRO A 191 -24.49 42.00 111.52
N ALA A 192 -24.03 41.18 110.58
CA ALA A 192 -23.25 40.00 110.88
C ALA A 192 -21.84 40.35 111.36
N ALA A 193 -21.17 41.38 110.84
CA ALA A 193 -19.87 41.85 111.35
C ALA A 193 -20.00 42.35 112.79
N ARG A 194 -21.10 43.03 113.15
CA ARG A 194 -21.38 43.39 114.55
C ARG A 194 -21.60 42.16 115.44
N THR A 195 -22.18 41.10 114.90
CA THR A 195 -22.44 39.84 115.62
C THR A 195 -21.17 38.97 115.71
N ILE A 196 -20.36 38.93 114.65
CA ILE A 196 -19.10 38.22 114.56
C ILE A 196 -18.04 38.92 115.38
N GLN A 197 -17.98 40.26 115.45
CA GLN A 197 -17.10 40.95 116.39
C GLN A 197 -17.44 40.62 117.86
N ARG A 198 -18.71 40.31 118.14
CA ARG A 198 -19.15 39.82 119.45
C ARG A 198 -18.75 38.36 119.68
N VAL A 199 -18.95 37.48 118.70
CA VAL A 199 -18.65 36.03 118.79
C VAL A 199 -17.16 35.73 118.68
N TYR A 200 -16.40 36.43 117.83
CA TYR A 200 -14.96 36.27 117.61
C TYR A 200 -14.17 36.56 118.89
N ARG A 201 -14.58 37.59 119.66
CA ARG A 201 -14.05 37.83 121.01
C ARG A 201 -14.24 36.64 121.95
N GLY A 202 -15.31 35.86 121.79
CA GLY A 202 -15.55 34.61 122.53
C GLY A 202 -14.95 33.35 121.89
N PHE A 203 -14.63 33.36 120.59
CA PHE A 203 -14.09 32.22 119.84
C PHE A 203 -12.56 32.11 119.94
N VAL A 204 -11.84 33.23 120.04
CA VAL A 204 -10.38 33.22 120.23
C VAL A 204 -9.99 32.36 121.44
N VAL A 205 -10.81 32.36 122.50
CA VAL A 205 -10.61 31.54 123.71
C VAL A 205 -10.89 30.04 123.48
N ARG A 206 -11.80 29.70 122.55
CA ARG A 206 -12.19 28.30 122.30
C ARG A 206 -11.28 27.61 121.28
N LYS A 207 -10.72 28.35 120.31
CA LYS A 207 -9.88 27.80 119.25
C LYS A 207 -8.53 27.26 119.72
N HIS A 208 -7.97 27.79 120.80
CA HIS A 208 -6.74 27.22 121.39
C HIS A 208 -6.92 25.81 121.98
N LEU A 209 -8.14 25.38 122.29
CA LEU A 209 -8.41 24.04 122.82
C LEU A 209 -8.63 22.98 121.73
N GLU A 210 -8.99 23.41 120.52
CA GLU A 210 -9.32 22.52 119.41
C GLU A 210 -8.07 22.08 118.63
N GLU A 211 -7.05 22.95 118.55
CA GLU A 211 -5.77 22.69 117.87
C GLU A 211 -4.92 21.56 118.53
N PHE A 212 -5.25 21.14 119.74
CA PHE A 212 -4.61 20.03 120.46
C PHE A 212 -5.18 18.65 120.08
N ARG A 213 -6.41 18.58 119.56
CA ARG A 213 -7.12 17.31 119.30
C ARG A 213 -6.85 16.75 117.91
N ASP A 214 -6.62 17.61 116.93
CA ASP A 214 -6.48 17.21 115.53
C ASP A 214 -5.07 16.70 115.14
N GLN A 215 -4.10 16.73 116.07
CA GLN A 215 -2.74 16.18 115.85
C GLN A 215 -2.64 14.65 116.02
N VAL A 216 -3.68 13.98 116.55
CA VAL A 216 -3.60 12.55 116.93
C VAL A 216 -4.17 11.58 115.88
N GLU A 217 -5.04 12.02 114.96
CA GLU A 217 -5.76 11.08 114.06
C GLU A 217 -5.16 10.87 112.65
N ALA A 218 -4.14 11.63 112.22
CA ALA A 218 -3.63 11.56 110.85
C ALA A 218 -2.59 10.45 110.56
N ALA A 219 -2.24 9.59 111.53
CA ALA A 219 -1.04 8.74 111.44
C ALA A 219 -1.22 7.26 110.98
N LYS A 220 -2.42 6.78 110.57
CA LYS A 220 -2.67 5.31 110.43
C LYS A 220 -3.16 4.74 109.07
N ALA A 221 -3.20 5.48 107.96
CA ALA A 221 -3.85 4.99 106.71
C ALA A 221 -2.98 4.92 105.41
N GLY A 222 -1.64 4.97 105.49
CA GLY A 222 -0.78 5.17 104.30
C GLY A 222 -0.20 3.93 103.59
N GLU A 223 0.01 2.79 104.25
CA GLU A 223 0.96 1.77 103.76
C GLU A 223 0.40 0.67 102.84
N ARG A 224 -0.92 0.44 102.79
CA ARG A 224 -1.50 -0.68 102.00
C ARG A 224 -1.75 -0.38 100.51
N THR A 225 -1.71 0.88 100.08
CA THR A 225 -2.01 1.31 98.70
C THR A 225 -0.78 1.25 97.78
N VAL A 226 0.43 1.36 98.34
CA VAL A 226 1.68 1.46 97.58
C VAL A 226 2.11 0.11 96.96
N TRP A 227 1.85 -1.01 97.65
CA TRP A 227 2.30 -2.34 97.20
C TRP A 227 1.51 -2.90 96.01
N ARG A 228 0.19 -2.66 95.96
CA ARG A 228 -0.67 -3.12 94.85
C ARG A 228 -0.37 -2.40 93.54
N ALA A 229 -0.01 -1.12 93.60
CA ALA A 229 0.34 -0.32 92.41
C ALA A 229 1.66 -0.77 91.73
N SER A 230 2.55 -1.46 92.46
CA SER A 230 3.84 -1.91 91.94
C SER A 230 3.71 -3.15 91.03
N ILE A 231 2.90 -4.13 91.41
CA ILE A 231 2.67 -5.36 90.63
C ILE A 231 2.01 -5.05 89.27
N ASP A 232 1.04 -4.14 89.24
CA ASP A 232 0.31 -3.81 88.01
C ASP A 232 1.19 -3.09 86.97
N ARG A 233 2.22 -2.36 87.40
CA ARG A 233 3.21 -1.76 86.49
C ARG A 233 4.05 -2.81 85.77
N ILE A 234 4.50 -3.85 86.48
CA ILE A 234 5.37 -4.89 85.90
C ILE A 234 4.62 -5.68 84.83
N LYS A 235 3.37 -6.08 85.11
CA LYS A 235 2.52 -6.79 84.13
C LYS A 235 2.23 -5.95 82.89
N SER A 236 1.94 -4.67 83.07
CA SER A 236 1.66 -3.75 81.96
C SER A 236 2.89 -3.54 81.08
N HIS A 237 4.08 -3.45 81.66
CA HIS A 237 5.32 -3.26 80.92
C HIS A 237 5.69 -4.49 80.07
N ALA A 238 5.58 -5.70 80.63
CA ALA A 238 5.83 -6.94 79.88
C ALA A 238 4.86 -7.12 78.69
N ALA A 239 3.57 -6.82 78.89
CA ALA A 239 2.56 -6.90 77.83
C ALA A 239 2.86 -5.92 76.67
N LEU A 240 3.31 -4.71 76.97
CA LEU A 240 3.68 -3.71 75.96
C LEU A 240 4.89 -4.17 75.12
N THR A 241 5.90 -4.74 75.76
CA THR A 241 7.10 -5.25 75.06
C THR A 241 6.75 -6.35 74.07
N VAL A 242 5.92 -7.32 74.48
CA VAL A 242 5.44 -8.40 73.59
C VAL A 242 4.60 -7.84 72.44
N GLN A 243 3.69 -6.90 72.72
CA GLN A 243 2.86 -6.27 71.69
C GLN A 243 3.70 -5.50 70.66
N CYS A 244 4.76 -4.81 71.09
CA CYS A 244 5.68 -4.10 70.19
C CYS A 244 6.42 -5.06 69.25
N LEU A 245 6.95 -6.17 69.77
CA LEU A 245 7.68 -7.16 68.98
C LEU A 245 6.80 -7.81 67.92
N VAL A 246 5.58 -8.24 68.29
CA VAL A 246 4.62 -8.86 67.36
C VAL A 246 4.18 -7.90 66.26
N ARG A 247 3.90 -6.63 66.60
CA ARG A 247 3.58 -5.60 65.59
C ARG A 247 4.74 -5.37 64.61
N SER A 248 5.98 -5.38 65.11
CA SER A 248 7.18 -5.23 64.26
C SER A 248 7.37 -6.40 63.29
N TYR A 249 7.04 -7.63 63.71
CA TYR A 249 7.15 -8.84 62.90
C TYR A 249 6.13 -8.82 61.76
N PHE A 250 4.86 -8.52 62.06
CA PHE A 250 3.83 -8.39 61.01
C PHE A 250 4.10 -7.24 60.03
N ALA A 251 4.69 -6.14 60.50
CA ALA A 251 5.11 -5.05 59.62
C ALA A 251 6.20 -5.52 58.63
N ARG A 252 7.19 -6.29 59.10
CA ARG A 252 8.25 -6.86 58.25
C ARG A 252 7.70 -7.82 57.19
N LEU A 253 6.86 -8.78 57.59
CA LEU A 253 6.19 -9.71 56.66
C LEU A 253 5.41 -8.97 55.57
N ARG A 254 4.68 -7.91 55.95
CA ARG A 254 3.89 -7.12 55.00
C ARG A 254 4.78 -6.37 54.00
N VAL A 255 5.90 -5.81 54.46
CA VAL A 255 6.87 -5.13 53.59
C VAL A 255 7.52 -6.12 52.62
N GLU A 256 7.87 -7.31 53.08
CA GLU A 256 8.44 -8.36 52.22
C GLU A 256 7.46 -8.82 51.14
N ALA A 257 6.19 -9.02 51.49
CA ALA A 257 5.14 -9.36 50.53
C ALA A 257 4.95 -8.27 49.46
N GLU A 258 4.93 -6.99 49.86
CA GLU A 258 4.84 -5.88 48.90
C GLU A 258 6.10 -5.75 48.03
N ARG A 259 7.30 -5.97 48.58
CA ARG A 259 8.55 -6.01 47.80
C ARG A 259 8.55 -7.15 46.78
N ALA A 260 8.06 -8.34 47.14
CA ALA A 260 7.91 -9.46 46.22
C ALA A 260 6.95 -9.12 45.06
N LYS A 261 5.79 -8.52 45.38
CA LYS A 261 4.83 -8.04 44.38
C LYS A 261 5.42 -6.97 43.46
N GLN A 262 6.20 -6.04 44.01
CA GLN A 262 6.89 -5.02 43.24
C GLN A 262 7.93 -5.62 42.29
N ARG A 263 8.73 -6.59 42.76
CA ARG A 263 9.68 -7.34 41.91
C ARG A 263 8.97 -8.07 40.78
N GLY A 264 7.84 -8.72 41.04
CA GLY A 264 7.02 -9.37 40.01
C GLY A 264 6.55 -8.40 38.92
N ARG A 265 6.06 -7.21 39.30
CA ARG A 265 5.67 -6.17 38.33
C ARG A 265 6.84 -5.68 37.49
N HIS A 266 8.01 -5.45 38.11
CA HIS A 266 9.22 -5.04 37.38
C HIS A 266 9.71 -6.13 36.43
N GLY A 267 9.64 -7.40 36.85
CA GLY A 267 9.96 -8.56 36.00
C GLY A 267 9.03 -8.64 34.79
N GLN A 268 7.72 -8.52 34.99
CA GLN A 268 6.75 -8.50 33.90
C GLN A 268 6.99 -7.31 32.94
N ALA A 269 7.23 -6.12 33.49
CA ALA A 269 7.55 -4.95 32.68
C ALA A 269 8.85 -5.14 31.88
N ALA A 270 9.87 -5.76 32.46
CA ALA A 270 11.13 -6.07 31.78
C ALA A 270 10.90 -7.04 30.61
N VAL A 271 10.11 -8.11 30.81
CA VAL A 271 9.78 -9.07 29.73
C VAL A 271 9.06 -8.39 28.58
N VAL A 272 8.10 -7.50 28.86
CA VAL A 272 7.39 -6.73 27.83
C VAL A 272 8.33 -5.80 27.06
N VAL A 273 9.25 -5.12 27.75
CA VAL A 273 10.24 -4.26 27.09
C VAL A 273 11.21 -5.08 26.25
N GLN A 274 11.69 -6.21 26.77
CA GLN A 274 12.58 -7.12 26.06
C GLN A 274 11.93 -7.73 24.81
N SER A 275 10.66 -8.16 24.90
CA SER A 275 9.93 -8.70 23.75
C SER A 275 9.69 -7.62 22.68
N ALA A 276 9.31 -6.41 23.09
CA ALA A 276 9.16 -5.27 22.19
C ALA A 276 10.49 -4.89 21.51
N TRP A 277 11.60 -4.94 22.25
CA TRP A 277 12.94 -4.67 21.72
C TRP A 277 13.37 -5.70 20.69
N ARG A 278 13.24 -7.00 20.99
CA ARG A 278 13.52 -8.08 20.03
C ARG A 278 12.68 -7.95 18.77
N SER A 279 11.39 -7.66 18.93
CA SER A 279 10.46 -7.42 17.81
C SER A 279 10.85 -6.21 16.96
N TYR A 280 11.31 -5.12 17.58
CA TYR A 280 11.83 -3.94 16.88
C TYR A 280 13.08 -4.29 16.06
N PHE A 281 14.03 -5.01 16.66
CA PHE A 281 15.26 -5.43 15.99
C PHE A 281 14.96 -6.33 14.77
N ASN A 282 14.07 -7.30 14.92
CA ASN A 282 13.64 -8.16 13.80
C ASN A 282 12.99 -7.35 12.69
N ARG A 283 12.11 -6.38 13.01
CA ARG A 283 11.52 -5.49 12.00
C ARG A 283 12.58 -4.67 11.27
N LYS A 284 13.59 -4.17 11.97
CA LYS A 284 14.69 -3.42 11.34
C LYS A 284 15.55 -4.33 10.46
N ALA A 285 15.88 -5.54 10.89
CA ALA A 285 16.60 -6.52 10.07
C ALA A 285 15.82 -6.88 8.78
N VAL A 286 14.52 -7.19 8.90
CA VAL A 286 13.66 -7.48 7.74
C VAL A 286 13.54 -6.27 6.80
N GLN A 287 13.47 -5.05 7.36
CA GLN A 287 13.46 -3.83 6.55
C GLN A 287 14.75 -3.71 5.72
N SER A 288 15.92 -3.88 6.35
CA SER A 288 17.21 -3.86 5.65
C SER A 288 17.31 -4.96 4.57
N MET A 289 16.84 -6.18 4.86
CA MET A 289 16.81 -7.26 3.87
C MET A 289 15.91 -6.93 2.68
N ARG A 290 14.73 -6.33 2.90
CA ARG A 290 13.83 -5.92 1.81
C ARG A 290 14.45 -4.84 0.93
N GLU A 291 15.18 -3.90 1.52
CA GLU A 291 15.92 -2.87 0.77
C GLU A 291 16.99 -3.50 -0.13
N LEU A 292 17.80 -4.43 0.42
CA LEU A 292 18.82 -5.15 -0.35
C LEU A 292 18.20 -6.02 -1.46
N MET A 293 17.12 -6.74 -1.17
CA MET A 293 16.42 -7.56 -2.16
C MET A 293 15.85 -6.73 -3.30
N ALA A 294 15.35 -5.52 -3.02
CA ALA A 294 14.87 -4.62 -4.06
C ALA A 294 16.01 -4.20 -5.01
N ILE A 295 17.19 -3.89 -4.48
CA ILE A 295 18.38 -3.56 -5.26
C ILE A 295 18.82 -4.76 -6.11
N GLU A 296 18.83 -5.96 -5.51
CA GLU A 296 19.21 -7.19 -6.20
C GLU A 296 18.28 -7.50 -7.39
N VAL A 297 16.97 -7.27 -7.25
CA VAL A 297 16.01 -7.42 -8.35
C VAL A 297 16.36 -6.50 -9.52
N TYR A 298 16.73 -5.24 -9.26
CA TYR A 298 17.15 -4.34 -10.34
C TYR A 298 18.50 -4.76 -10.93
N ALA A 299 19.46 -5.18 -10.12
CA ALA A 299 20.75 -5.68 -10.59
C ALA A 299 20.57 -6.85 -11.58
N ARG A 300 19.71 -7.82 -11.26
CA ARG A 300 19.39 -8.94 -12.16
C ARG A 300 18.76 -8.48 -13.47
N LYS A 301 17.88 -7.48 -13.43
CA LYS A 301 17.26 -6.92 -14.64
C LYS A 301 18.29 -6.20 -15.52
N PHE A 302 19.23 -5.46 -14.93
CA PHE A 302 20.32 -4.86 -15.67
C PHE A 302 21.22 -5.90 -16.32
N THR A 303 21.56 -6.98 -15.61
CA THR A 303 22.33 -8.08 -16.19
C THR A 303 21.59 -8.71 -17.37
N ALA A 304 20.30 -9.03 -17.22
CA ALA A 304 19.51 -9.61 -18.32
C ALA A 304 19.40 -8.68 -19.54
N LEU A 305 19.22 -7.37 -19.33
CA LEU A 305 19.22 -6.39 -20.41
C LEU A 305 20.57 -6.32 -21.12
N LYS A 306 21.65 -6.33 -20.35
CA LYS A 306 23.00 -6.34 -20.89
C LYS A 306 23.25 -7.60 -21.73
N ASP A 307 22.90 -8.78 -21.21
CA ASP A 307 23.07 -10.04 -21.92
C ASP A 307 22.26 -10.03 -23.24
N ASN A 308 21.02 -9.53 -23.22
CA ASN A 308 20.21 -9.39 -24.43
C ASN A 308 20.85 -8.42 -25.45
N LEU A 309 21.36 -7.27 -24.99
CA LEU A 309 22.03 -6.30 -25.86
C LEU A 309 23.28 -6.91 -26.51
N GLU A 310 24.09 -7.65 -25.74
CA GLU A 310 25.28 -8.34 -26.26
C GLU A 310 24.90 -9.41 -27.30
N MET A 311 23.80 -10.13 -27.11
CA MET A 311 23.28 -11.08 -28.10
C MET A 311 22.86 -10.39 -29.41
N VAL A 312 22.06 -9.31 -29.33
CA VAL A 312 21.63 -8.57 -30.52
C VAL A 312 22.84 -7.97 -31.25
N GLN A 313 23.83 -7.44 -30.52
CA GLN A 313 25.06 -6.93 -31.13
C GLN A 313 25.89 -8.01 -31.83
N PHE A 314 25.88 -9.23 -31.30
CA PHE A 314 26.51 -10.37 -31.95
C PHE A 314 25.79 -10.71 -33.27
N ASP A 315 24.46 -10.81 -33.26
CA ASP A 315 23.65 -11.06 -34.44
C ASP A 315 23.81 -9.95 -35.51
N MET A 316 23.94 -8.69 -35.06
CA MET A 316 24.25 -7.55 -35.96
C MET A 316 25.62 -7.70 -36.63
N ALA A 317 26.63 -8.16 -35.88
CA ALA A 317 27.96 -8.36 -36.43
C ALA A 317 27.98 -9.50 -37.47
N ASP A 318 27.24 -10.58 -37.21
CA ASP A 318 27.10 -11.71 -38.12
C ASP A 318 26.36 -11.31 -39.41
N THR A 319 25.21 -10.64 -39.31
CA THR A 319 24.44 -10.14 -40.47
C THR A 319 25.26 -9.16 -41.31
N MET A 320 26.01 -8.25 -40.69
CA MET A 320 26.96 -7.38 -41.41
C MET A 320 28.05 -8.16 -42.14
N GLY A 321 28.56 -9.22 -41.51
CA GLY A 321 29.53 -10.14 -42.11
C GLY A 321 28.98 -10.79 -43.37
N ASP A 322 27.74 -11.28 -43.31
CA ASP A 322 27.05 -11.90 -44.43
C ASP A 322 26.77 -10.90 -45.55
N ILE A 323 26.30 -9.69 -45.25
CA ILE A 323 26.11 -8.61 -46.24
C ILE A 323 27.44 -8.32 -46.97
N ALA A 324 28.55 -8.22 -46.24
CA ALA A 324 29.87 -7.98 -46.81
C ALA A 324 30.32 -9.14 -47.71
N TYR A 325 30.06 -10.38 -47.30
CA TYR A 325 30.33 -11.58 -48.09
C TYR A 325 29.53 -11.58 -49.40
N MET A 326 28.21 -11.39 -49.32
CA MET A 326 27.32 -11.34 -50.49
C MET A 326 27.70 -10.22 -51.45
N THR A 327 28.00 -9.04 -50.93
CA THR A 327 28.47 -7.89 -51.71
C THR A 327 29.76 -8.20 -52.48
N LYS A 328 30.69 -8.93 -51.86
CA LYS A 328 31.94 -9.37 -52.51
C LYS A 328 31.68 -10.35 -53.65
N HIS A 329 30.81 -11.34 -53.44
CA HIS A 329 30.44 -12.34 -54.46
C HIS A 329 29.69 -11.72 -55.64
N ARG A 330 28.82 -10.74 -55.36
CA ARG A 330 28.16 -9.91 -56.35
C ARG A 330 29.17 -9.13 -57.21
N LYS A 331 30.13 -8.43 -56.59
CA LYS A 331 31.20 -7.70 -57.31
C LYS A 331 32.02 -8.64 -58.20
N LYS A 332 32.38 -9.84 -57.70
CA LYS A 332 33.10 -10.84 -58.49
C LYS A 332 32.31 -11.31 -59.71
N SER A 333 31.00 -11.52 -59.58
CA SER A 333 30.12 -11.91 -60.68
C SER A 333 29.95 -10.80 -61.71
N LEU A 334 29.90 -9.54 -61.26
CA LEU A 334 29.92 -8.36 -62.15
C LEU A 334 31.22 -8.28 -62.96
N GLN A 335 32.37 -8.52 -62.32
CA GLN A 335 33.66 -8.56 -63.01
C GLN A 335 33.70 -9.66 -64.07
N GLN A 336 33.22 -10.86 -63.74
CA GLN A 336 33.14 -11.97 -64.72
C GLN A 336 32.28 -11.62 -65.94
N ILE A 337 31.15 -10.92 -65.75
CA ILE A 337 30.33 -10.42 -66.86
C ILE A 337 31.12 -9.41 -67.70
N HIS A 338 31.86 -8.51 -67.06
CA HIS A 338 32.68 -7.52 -67.76
C HIS A 338 33.76 -8.21 -68.61
N ASP A 339 34.47 -9.18 -68.05
CA ASP A 339 35.53 -9.91 -68.74
C ASP A 339 34.96 -10.72 -69.93
N LEU A 340 33.81 -11.41 -69.74
CA LEU A 340 33.11 -12.13 -70.81
C LEU A 340 32.61 -11.19 -71.94
N LYS A 341 32.27 -9.93 -71.61
CA LYS A 341 31.91 -8.92 -72.61
C LYS A 341 33.14 -8.41 -73.38
N GLN A 342 34.27 -8.18 -72.72
CA GLN A 342 35.51 -7.80 -73.40
C GLN A 342 35.99 -8.89 -74.37
N MET A 343 35.87 -10.16 -74.00
CA MET A 343 36.18 -11.29 -74.89
C MET A 343 35.29 -11.30 -76.15
N ARG A 344 34.06 -10.80 -76.07
CA ARG A 344 33.18 -10.62 -77.24
C ARG A 344 33.62 -9.45 -78.13
N GLU A 345 34.15 -8.37 -77.57
CA GLU A 345 34.62 -7.21 -78.34
C GLU A 345 35.88 -7.51 -79.16
N LEU A 346 36.75 -8.40 -78.65
CA LEU A 346 37.92 -8.92 -79.37
C LEU A 346 37.59 -9.81 -80.58
N SER A 347 36.33 -10.23 -80.74
CA SER A 347 35.88 -11.04 -81.90
C SER A 347 35.45 -10.21 -83.11
N ASN A 348 35.46 -8.87 -83.00
CA ASN A 348 35.20 -7.95 -84.11
C ASN A 348 36.49 -7.68 -84.90
N MET A 349 36.73 -8.46 -85.96
CA MET A 349 37.87 -8.28 -86.88
C MET A 349 37.82 -6.93 -87.61
N THR A 350 38.97 -6.23 -87.67
CA THR A 350 39.15 -5.05 -88.52
C THR A 350 39.46 -5.44 -89.97
N GLY A 351 39.08 -4.59 -90.94
CA GLY A 351 39.27 -4.84 -92.37
C GLY A 351 40.73 -5.04 -92.82
N GLN A 352 41.72 -4.71 -91.98
CA GLN A 352 43.14 -4.94 -92.23
C GLN A 352 43.59 -6.39 -92.00
N ASP A 353 42.89 -7.16 -91.15
CA ASP A 353 43.24 -8.56 -90.81
C ASP A 353 42.83 -9.54 -91.93
N ILE A 354 41.79 -9.17 -92.67
CA ILE A 354 41.29 -9.88 -93.86
C ILE A 354 42.34 -9.90 -94.98
N ALA A 355 43.16 -8.84 -95.10
CA ALA A 355 44.17 -8.69 -96.14
C ALA A 355 45.40 -9.60 -95.94
N ARG A 356 45.61 -10.18 -94.75
CA ARG A 356 46.78 -11.03 -94.41
C ARG A 356 46.59 -12.53 -94.70
N GLY A 357 45.48 -12.93 -95.34
CA GLY A 357 45.27 -14.33 -95.77
C GLY A 357 44.70 -15.27 -94.71
N TRP A 358 44.14 -14.75 -93.62
CA TRP A 358 43.54 -15.55 -92.53
C TRP A 358 42.16 -16.15 -92.86
N GLN A 359 41.63 -15.88 -94.06
CA GLN A 359 40.26 -16.20 -94.48
C GLN A 359 39.87 -17.68 -94.33
N THR A 360 40.75 -18.62 -94.71
CA THR A 360 40.48 -20.07 -94.68
C THR A 360 40.64 -20.69 -93.29
N ALA A 361 41.50 -20.14 -92.44
CA ALA A 361 41.56 -20.50 -91.02
C ALA A 361 40.32 -19.98 -90.27
N PHE A 362 39.90 -18.76 -90.62
CA PHE A 362 38.74 -18.09 -90.04
C PHE A 362 37.42 -18.79 -90.36
N GLU A 363 37.22 -19.37 -91.55
CA GLU A 363 36.00 -20.14 -91.85
C GLU A 363 35.83 -21.40 -90.99
N ARG A 364 36.95 -22.07 -90.61
CA ARG A 364 36.93 -23.20 -89.67
C ARG A 364 36.75 -22.73 -88.22
N GLU A 365 37.38 -21.63 -87.83
CA GLU A 365 37.21 -21.04 -86.50
C GLU A 365 35.86 -20.34 -86.32
N LYS A 366 35.19 -19.89 -87.38
CA LYS A 366 33.92 -19.16 -87.31
C LYS A 366 32.82 -19.95 -86.61
N LEU A 367 32.77 -21.26 -86.82
CA LEU A 367 31.84 -22.15 -86.09
C LEU A 367 32.20 -22.22 -84.61
N VAL A 368 33.48 -22.36 -84.28
CA VAL A 368 34.00 -22.41 -82.89
C VAL A 368 33.73 -21.08 -82.16
N ILE A 369 34.00 -19.94 -82.82
CA ILE A 369 33.74 -18.60 -82.30
C ILE A 369 32.23 -18.37 -82.14
N HIS A 370 31.40 -18.83 -83.08
CA HIS A 370 29.95 -18.71 -82.98
C HIS A 370 29.39 -19.50 -81.78
N PHE A 371 29.82 -20.75 -81.58
CA PHE A 371 29.42 -21.53 -80.41
C PHE A 371 29.96 -20.93 -79.10
N SER A 372 31.20 -20.44 -79.09
CA SER A 372 31.79 -19.73 -77.94
C SER A 372 31.04 -18.44 -77.60
N MET A 373 30.58 -17.69 -78.62
CA MET A 373 29.73 -16.51 -78.44
C MET A 373 28.36 -16.86 -77.85
N LEU A 374 27.75 -17.96 -78.27
CA LEU A 374 26.47 -18.41 -77.72
C LEU A 374 26.63 -18.88 -76.28
N LEU A 375 27.67 -19.68 -75.97
CA LEU A 375 27.99 -20.11 -74.61
C LEU A 375 28.25 -18.92 -73.68
N SER A 376 29.08 -17.96 -74.11
CA SER A 376 29.31 -16.73 -73.33
C SER A 376 28.04 -15.89 -73.15
N ALA A 377 27.10 -15.94 -74.09
CA ALA A 377 25.79 -15.29 -73.94
C ALA A 377 24.99 -15.91 -72.77
N GLU A 378 24.93 -17.24 -72.76
CA GLU A 378 24.23 -18.01 -71.73
C GLU A 378 24.92 -17.85 -70.36
N GLU A 379 26.26 -17.89 -70.32
CA GLU A 379 27.03 -17.63 -69.11
C GLU A 379 26.77 -16.21 -68.56
N ILE A 380 26.75 -15.19 -69.43
CA ILE A 380 26.40 -13.82 -69.03
C ILE A 380 24.97 -13.78 -68.47
N GLN A 381 24.01 -14.48 -69.07
CA GLN A 381 22.64 -14.53 -68.54
C GLN A 381 22.57 -15.24 -67.18
N SER A 382 23.27 -16.37 -67.03
CA SER A 382 23.39 -17.09 -65.76
C SER A 382 24.01 -16.21 -64.68
N LYS A 383 25.08 -15.47 -64.98
CA LYS A 383 25.70 -14.53 -64.05
C LYS A 383 24.80 -13.35 -63.69
N LYS A 384 24.03 -12.83 -64.65
CA LYS A 384 23.02 -11.79 -64.37
C LYS A 384 21.93 -12.30 -63.43
N GLN A 385 21.54 -13.57 -63.56
CA GLN A 385 20.59 -14.20 -62.67
C GLN A 385 21.17 -14.37 -61.25
N GLN A 386 22.42 -14.85 -61.13
CA GLN A 386 23.14 -14.92 -59.84
C GLN A 386 23.26 -13.54 -59.17
N ILE A 387 23.52 -12.48 -59.93
CA ILE A 387 23.56 -11.11 -59.36
C ILE A 387 22.20 -10.69 -58.80
N ARG A 388 21.10 -11.03 -59.47
CA ARG A 388 19.75 -10.74 -58.95
C ARG A 388 19.45 -11.51 -57.67
N GLU A 389 19.91 -12.75 -57.58
CA GLU A 389 19.79 -13.57 -56.36
C GLU A 389 20.60 -12.93 -55.22
N TYR A 390 21.85 -12.51 -55.48
CA TYR A 390 22.65 -11.78 -54.52
C TYR A 390 22.04 -10.44 -54.11
N ASP A 391 21.48 -9.67 -55.06
CA ASP A 391 20.77 -8.42 -54.75
C ASP A 391 19.55 -8.66 -53.86
N ALA A 392 18.82 -9.76 -54.09
CA ALA A 392 17.68 -10.14 -53.26
C ALA A 392 18.11 -10.57 -51.85
N GLU A 393 19.16 -11.38 -51.74
CA GLU A 393 19.72 -11.82 -50.45
C GLU A 393 20.32 -10.66 -49.64
N ILE A 394 21.02 -9.73 -50.30
CA ILE A 394 21.49 -8.50 -49.64
C ILE A 394 20.30 -7.69 -49.12
N ALA A 395 19.26 -7.51 -49.92
CA ALA A 395 18.08 -6.75 -49.49
C ALA A 395 17.34 -7.41 -48.31
N THR A 396 17.34 -8.75 -48.22
CA THR A 396 16.78 -9.44 -47.05
C THR A 396 17.64 -9.26 -45.81
N LEU A 397 18.97 -9.37 -45.95
CA LEU A 397 19.89 -9.17 -44.83
C LEU A 397 19.91 -7.70 -44.35
N ASP A 398 19.79 -6.73 -45.26
CA ASP A 398 19.65 -5.32 -44.90
C ASP A 398 18.38 -5.08 -44.06
N ALA A 399 17.25 -5.72 -44.43
CA ALA A 399 16.03 -5.66 -43.64
C ALA A 399 16.18 -6.33 -42.26
N GLU A 400 16.85 -7.48 -42.20
CA GLU A 400 17.18 -8.14 -40.91
C GLU A 400 18.07 -7.25 -40.03
N TYR A 401 19.04 -6.55 -40.62
CA TYR A 401 19.89 -5.60 -39.92
C TYR A 401 19.09 -4.41 -39.37
N GLU A 402 18.20 -3.82 -40.17
CA GLU A 402 17.28 -2.76 -39.72
C GLU A 402 16.37 -3.23 -38.57
N ASP A 403 15.96 -4.50 -38.56
CA ASP A 403 15.19 -5.09 -37.45
C ASP A 403 16.04 -5.17 -36.17
N LEU A 404 17.29 -5.63 -36.28
CA LEU A 404 18.23 -5.71 -35.16
C LEU A 404 18.60 -4.31 -34.62
N GLU A 405 18.76 -3.30 -35.47
CA GLU A 405 18.96 -1.92 -35.04
C GLU A 405 17.78 -1.43 -34.17
N ARG A 406 16.55 -1.77 -34.56
CA ARG A 406 15.35 -1.45 -33.78
C ARG A 406 15.34 -2.17 -32.43
N ASP A 407 15.81 -3.41 -32.37
CA ASP A 407 15.92 -4.17 -31.13
C ASP A 407 16.98 -3.59 -30.17
N VAL A 408 18.09 -3.07 -30.71
CA VAL A 408 19.09 -2.32 -29.94
C VAL A 408 18.47 -1.04 -29.36
N ASP A 409 17.78 -0.25 -30.18
CA ASP A 409 17.11 0.97 -29.72
C ASP A 409 16.07 0.67 -28.64
N GLU A 410 15.28 -0.40 -28.80
CA GLU A 410 14.34 -0.84 -27.78
C GLU A 410 15.05 -1.22 -26.47
N SER A 411 16.16 -1.96 -26.55
CA SER A 411 16.96 -2.36 -25.39
C SER A 411 17.53 -1.15 -24.64
N LEU A 412 18.01 -0.13 -25.36
CA LEU A 412 18.49 1.14 -24.78
C LEU A 412 17.35 1.94 -24.13
N LEU A 413 16.17 1.97 -24.74
CA LEU A 413 14.98 2.59 -24.13
C LEU A 413 14.55 1.86 -22.85
N GLN A 414 14.62 0.53 -22.84
CA GLN A 414 14.35 -0.28 -21.65
C GLN A 414 15.40 -0.02 -20.55
N GLU A 415 16.68 0.06 -20.89
CA GLU A 415 17.77 0.38 -19.95
C GLU A 415 17.56 1.77 -19.31
N THR A 416 17.29 2.79 -20.12
CA THR A 416 17.06 4.15 -19.62
C THR A 416 15.84 4.22 -18.70
N SER A 417 14.74 3.53 -19.05
CA SER A 417 13.57 3.39 -18.17
C SER A 417 13.92 2.69 -16.86
N LEU A 418 14.71 1.60 -16.90
CA LEU A 418 15.12 0.84 -15.73
C LEU A 418 16.02 1.68 -14.80
N MET A 419 16.92 2.47 -15.39
CA MET A 419 17.79 3.41 -14.67
C MET A 419 16.98 4.48 -13.94
N GLU A 420 15.94 5.04 -14.56
CA GLU A 420 15.05 6.00 -13.90
C GLU A 420 14.28 5.38 -12.73
N ASP A 421 13.76 4.17 -12.89
CA ASP A 421 13.07 3.47 -11.80
C ASP A 421 14.02 3.10 -10.65
N TYR A 422 15.25 2.71 -10.96
CA TYR A 422 16.29 2.49 -9.96
C TYR A 422 16.69 3.78 -9.22
N ARG A 423 16.83 4.90 -9.95
CA ARG A 423 17.07 6.22 -9.34
C ARG A 423 15.96 6.61 -8.38
N ARG A 424 14.69 6.39 -8.73
CA ARG A 424 13.54 6.64 -7.86
C ARG A 424 13.59 5.79 -6.59
N LEU A 425 13.96 4.51 -6.71
CA LEU A 425 14.16 3.61 -5.57
C LEU A 425 15.22 4.18 -4.61
N GLU A 426 16.38 4.58 -5.14
CA GLU A 426 17.48 5.13 -4.36
C GLU A 426 17.12 6.46 -3.69
N LEU A 427 16.40 7.35 -4.40
CA LEU A 427 15.88 8.60 -3.82
C LEU A 427 14.89 8.32 -2.67
N HIS A 428 13.99 7.35 -2.83
CA HIS A 428 13.09 6.95 -1.76
C HIS A 428 13.84 6.38 -0.54
N ARG A 429 14.86 5.56 -0.78
CA ARG A 429 15.72 4.98 0.26
C ARG A 429 16.48 6.08 1.02
N ALA A 430 17.13 6.99 0.31
CA ALA A 430 17.84 8.13 0.90
C ALA A 430 16.90 9.04 1.72
N SER A 431 15.70 9.33 1.18
CA SER A 431 14.67 10.11 1.88
C SER A 431 14.22 9.43 3.17
N SER A 432 13.98 8.11 3.13
CA SER A 432 13.59 7.32 4.30
C SER A 432 14.67 7.34 5.39
N GLN A 433 15.94 7.14 5.01
CA GLN A 433 17.07 7.20 5.92
C GLN A 433 17.25 8.59 6.54
N TYR A 434 17.11 9.65 5.74
CA TYR A 434 17.14 11.03 6.21
C TYR A 434 16.03 11.30 7.25
N LEU A 435 14.79 10.89 6.96
CA LEU A 435 13.66 11.06 7.87
C LEU A 435 13.87 10.29 9.19
N ASP A 436 14.38 9.05 9.13
CA ASP A 436 14.69 8.27 10.32
C ASP A 436 15.81 8.92 11.14
N HIS A 437 16.87 9.41 10.49
CA HIS A 437 17.95 10.15 11.15
C HIS A 437 17.45 11.45 11.80
N ALA A 438 16.62 12.22 11.10
CA ALA A 438 16.00 13.45 11.61
C ALA A 438 15.13 13.17 12.84
N LYS A 439 14.28 12.13 12.79
CA LYS A 439 13.46 11.70 13.95
C LYS A 439 14.34 11.33 15.15
N GLN A 440 15.43 10.60 14.92
CA GLN A 440 16.37 10.25 15.98
C GLN A 440 17.07 11.49 16.56
N SER A 441 17.50 12.43 15.72
CA SER A 441 18.11 13.69 16.15
C SER A 441 17.15 14.53 17.00
N ILE A 442 15.90 14.72 16.53
CA ILE A 442 14.85 15.40 17.29
C ILE A 442 14.61 14.69 18.63
N ARG A 443 14.56 13.36 18.65
CA ARG A 443 14.42 12.61 19.91
C ARG A 443 15.59 12.85 20.86
N ARG A 444 16.83 12.83 20.37
CA ARG A 444 18.03 13.13 21.17
C ARG A 444 17.98 14.56 21.73
N GLN A 445 17.61 15.54 20.91
CA GLN A 445 17.42 16.92 21.35
C GLN A 445 16.31 17.03 22.41
N ARG A 446 15.13 16.42 22.20
CA ARG A 446 14.05 16.40 23.18
C ARG A 446 14.46 15.77 24.52
N LEU A 447 15.28 14.73 24.49
CA LEU A 447 15.82 14.10 25.70
C LEU A 447 16.83 15.03 26.40
N ARG A 448 17.72 15.70 25.64
CA ARG A 448 18.70 16.66 26.16
C ARG A 448 18.03 17.87 26.81
N TRP A 449 17.02 18.44 26.16
CA TRP A 449 16.30 19.63 26.60
C TRP A 449 15.02 19.31 27.38
N LYS A 450 14.90 18.09 27.92
CA LYS A 450 13.70 17.67 28.66
C LYS A 450 13.54 18.52 29.92
N VAL A 451 12.63 19.49 29.90
CA VAL A 451 12.24 20.26 31.09
C VAL A 451 11.65 19.30 32.12
N ARG A 452 12.30 19.19 33.29
CA ARG A 452 11.78 18.42 34.44
C ARG A 452 10.49 19.08 34.91
N THR A 453 9.35 18.59 34.44
CA THR A 453 8.03 19.06 34.89
C THR A 453 7.44 18.07 35.89
N ASN A 454 7.03 18.56 37.06
CA ASN A 454 6.36 17.77 38.11
C ASN A 454 4.86 17.54 37.83
N ARG A 455 4.39 17.83 36.61
CA ARG A 455 2.97 17.83 36.26
C ARG A 455 2.32 16.45 36.40
N SER A 456 3.03 15.36 36.05
CA SER A 456 2.51 14.00 36.23
C SER A 456 2.32 13.67 37.72
N ASN A 457 3.28 14.07 38.56
CA ASN A 457 3.18 13.90 40.01
C ASN A 457 2.07 14.77 40.61
N LEU A 458 1.82 15.95 40.04
CA LEU A 458 0.71 16.82 40.43
C LEU A 458 -0.65 16.18 40.10
N VAL A 459 -0.84 15.69 38.86
CA VAL A 459 -2.07 15.00 38.43
C VAL A 459 -2.32 13.73 39.25
N LEU A 460 -1.27 12.95 39.56
CA LEU A 460 -1.39 11.78 40.44
C LEU A 460 -1.77 12.17 41.87
N ARG A 461 -1.26 13.30 42.38
CA ARG A 461 -1.64 13.84 43.70
C ARG A 461 -3.09 14.32 43.73
N GLU A 462 -3.53 15.02 42.70
CA GLU A 462 -4.91 15.49 42.55
C GLU A 462 -5.88 14.31 42.46
N ALA A 463 -5.57 13.31 41.65
CA ALA A 463 -6.35 12.07 41.57
C ALA A 463 -6.41 11.33 42.91
N ALA A 464 -5.29 11.25 43.64
CA ALA A 464 -5.26 10.65 44.97
C ALA A 464 -6.04 11.48 46.02
N ALA A 465 -6.06 12.81 45.90
CA ALA A 465 -6.84 13.69 46.77
C ALA A 465 -8.34 13.53 46.53
N LEU A 466 -8.76 13.44 45.27
CA LEU A 466 -10.14 13.17 44.88
C LEU A 466 -10.60 11.81 45.41
N ALA A 467 -9.79 10.76 45.23
CA ALA A 467 -10.11 9.43 45.77
C ALA A 467 -10.29 9.44 47.31
N ARG A 468 -9.46 10.20 48.04
CA ARG A 468 -9.61 10.37 49.49
C ARG A 468 -10.87 11.15 49.89
N SER A 469 -11.33 12.09 49.07
CA SER A 469 -12.55 12.86 49.35
C SER A 469 -13.84 12.06 49.18
N ILE A 470 -13.80 10.99 48.37
CA ILE A 470 -14.94 10.11 48.09
C ILE A 470 -14.96 8.90 49.05
N ALA A 471 -13.79 8.50 49.56
CA ALA A 471 -13.67 7.39 50.48
C ALA A 471 -14.31 7.71 51.85
N PRO A 472 -15.07 6.76 52.46
CA PRO A 472 -15.57 6.91 53.82
C PRO A 472 -14.42 7.06 54.83
N PRO A 473 -14.68 7.65 56.02
CA PRO A 473 -13.69 7.72 57.09
C PRO A 473 -13.16 6.32 57.40
N PRO A 474 -11.85 6.17 57.70
CA PRO A 474 -11.22 4.87 57.89
C PRO A 474 -11.95 4.07 58.96
N SER A 475 -12.33 2.83 58.60
CA SER A 475 -13.01 1.91 59.51
C SER A 475 -12.24 1.78 60.83
N THR A 476 -12.94 1.97 61.95
CA THR A 476 -12.46 1.73 63.32
C THR A 476 -12.33 0.24 63.65
N SER A 477 -12.66 -0.67 62.73
CA SER A 477 -12.56 -2.11 62.96
C SER A 477 -11.10 -2.55 63.09
N LEU A 478 -10.77 -3.23 64.19
CA LEU A 478 -9.43 -3.76 64.46
C LEU A 478 -9.10 -5.03 63.64
N SER A 479 -10.11 -5.70 63.06
CA SER A 479 -9.93 -6.94 62.31
C SER A 479 -9.40 -6.69 60.88
N TYR A 480 -8.52 -7.59 60.41
CA TYR A 480 -7.96 -7.50 59.04
C TYR A 480 -9.06 -7.62 57.98
N ALA A 481 -10.02 -8.54 58.20
CA ALA A 481 -11.16 -8.72 57.31
C ALA A 481 -12.02 -7.44 57.21
N GLY A 482 -12.30 -6.76 58.34
CA GLY A 482 -13.04 -5.50 58.36
C GLY A 482 -12.31 -4.36 57.66
N ARG A 483 -10.98 -4.26 57.82
CA ARG A 483 -10.17 -3.28 57.07
C ARG A 483 -10.13 -3.55 55.56
N MET A 484 -10.04 -4.82 55.15
CA MET A 484 -10.05 -5.18 53.73
C MET A 484 -11.43 -4.99 53.09
N ALA A 485 -12.51 -5.27 53.83
CA ALA A 485 -13.88 -4.97 53.39
C ALA A 485 -14.09 -3.47 53.21
N SER A 486 -13.70 -2.65 54.18
CA SER A 486 -13.78 -1.18 54.11
C SER A 486 -12.93 -0.61 52.95
N ARG A 487 -11.77 -1.20 52.66
CA ARG A 487 -10.95 -0.81 51.51
C ARG A 487 -11.61 -1.18 50.18
N ARG A 488 -12.18 -2.39 50.06
CA ARG A 488 -12.95 -2.81 48.87
C ARG A 488 -14.16 -1.92 48.65
N GLU A 489 -14.88 -1.57 49.71
CA GLU A 489 -16.03 -0.65 49.67
C GLU A 489 -15.61 0.76 49.21
N SER A 490 -14.46 1.25 49.69
CA SER A 490 -13.89 2.52 49.25
C SER A 490 -13.50 2.49 47.76
N ASP A 491 -12.83 1.42 47.31
CA ASP A 491 -12.45 1.23 45.91
C ASP A 491 -13.68 1.05 45.00
N GLU A 492 -14.73 0.39 45.49
CA GLU A 492 -16.02 0.23 44.81
C GLU A 492 -16.73 1.58 44.65
N ARG A 493 -16.75 2.42 45.70
CA ARG A 493 -17.32 3.78 45.63
C ARG A 493 -16.56 4.70 44.69
N VAL A 494 -15.23 4.63 44.67
CA VAL A 494 -14.43 5.38 43.69
C VAL A 494 -14.72 4.89 42.27
N ARG A 495 -14.87 3.57 42.06
CA ARG A 495 -15.29 3.02 40.76
C ARG A 495 -16.70 3.47 40.37
N GLN A 496 -17.66 3.45 41.29
CA GLN A 496 -19.02 3.92 41.07
C GLN A 496 -19.05 5.42 40.78
N HIS A 497 -18.29 6.24 41.51
CA HIS A 497 -18.18 7.67 41.26
C HIS A 497 -17.57 7.96 39.88
N ASN A 498 -16.50 7.25 39.51
CA ASN A 498 -15.87 7.36 38.20
C ASN A 498 -16.80 6.88 37.09
N ALA A 499 -17.52 5.78 37.29
CA ALA A 499 -18.50 5.27 36.35
C ALA A 499 -19.69 6.23 36.21
N HIS A 500 -20.15 6.84 37.30
CA HIS A 500 -21.21 7.82 37.29
C HIS A 500 -20.77 9.14 36.64
N THR A 501 -19.55 9.62 36.89
CA THR A 501 -18.99 10.78 36.17
C THR A 501 -18.76 10.47 34.70
N HIS A 502 -18.35 9.25 34.35
CA HIS A 502 -18.27 8.83 32.95
C HIS A 502 -19.66 8.72 32.31
N ALA A 503 -20.64 8.15 32.99
CA ALA A 503 -22.00 8.00 32.51
C ALA A 503 -22.68 9.36 32.34
N THR A 504 -22.54 10.28 33.30
CA THR A 504 -23.02 11.66 33.20
C THR A 504 -22.30 12.45 32.11
N ASN A 505 -20.98 12.28 31.94
CA ASN A 505 -20.27 12.84 30.79
C ASN A 505 -20.79 12.26 29.47
N MET A 506 -21.05 10.95 29.41
CA MET A 506 -21.60 10.27 28.23
C MET A 506 -23.06 10.67 27.94
N GLU A 507 -23.90 10.88 28.96
CA GLU A 507 -25.26 11.43 28.84
C GLU A 507 -25.24 12.89 28.40
N ALA A 508 -24.33 13.70 28.94
CA ALA A 508 -24.10 15.06 28.48
C ALA A 508 -23.64 15.10 27.02
N LEU A 509 -22.90 14.08 26.57
CA LEU A 509 -22.52 13.86 25.17
C LEU A 509 -23.68 13.35 24.29
N LYS A 510 -24.63 12.57 24.84
CA LYS A 510 -25.85 12.14 24.12
C LYS A 510 -26.77 13.32 23.78
N GLY A 511 -26.88 14.30 24.67
CA GLY A 511 -27.66 15.52 24.42
C GLY A 511 -27.07 16.45 23.33
N SER A 512 -25.79 16.29 22.97
CA SER A 512 -25.10 17.14 21.98
C SER A 512 -24.77 16.42 20.66
N SER A 513 -25.23 15.19 20.48
CA SER A 513 -24.84 14.34 19.34
C SER A 513 -26.04 14.07 18.44
N ASN A 514 -25.83 14.14 17.12
CA ASN A 514 -26.87 13.93 16.13
C ASN A 514 -27.36 12.46 16.21
N LEU A 515 -28.61 12.23 16.65
CA LEU A 515 -29.13 10.89 16.99
C LEU A 515 -28.95 9.87 15.85
N HIS A 516 -29.00 10.33 14.59
CA HIS A 516 -28.82 9.49 13.43
C HIS A 516 -27.38 8.94 13.30
N VAL A 517 -26.38 9.69 13.74
CA VAL A 517 -24.96 9.27 13.72
C VAL A 517 -24.67 8.31 14.87
N VAL A 518 -25.29 8.52 16.02
CA VAL A 518 -25.20 7.59 17.16
C VAL A 518 -25.88 6.27 16.82
N ALA A 519 -27.08 6.31 16.23
CA ALA A 519 -27.80 5.12 15.77
C ALA A 519 -27.03 4.33 14.71
N VAL A 520 -26.40 5.02 13.74
CA VAL A 520 -25.57 4.37 12.72
C VAL A 520 -24.27 3.82 13.33
N ALA A 521 -23.62 4.53 14.25
CA ALA A 521 -22.44 4.03 14.95
C ALA A 521 -22.77 2.81 15.83
N ASP A 522 -23.89 2.83 16.55
CA ASP A 522 -24.36 1.72 17.36
C ASP A 522 -24.78 0.53 16.48
N ALA A 523 -25.40 0.77 15.32
CA ALA A 523 -25.70 -0.28 14.34
C ALA A 523 -24.43 -0.91 13.75
N VAL A 524 -23.43 -0.09 13.42
CA VAL A 524 -22.12 -0.57 12.93
C VAL A 524 -21.37 -1.32 14.03
N VAL A 525 -21.40 -0.86 15.27
CA VAL A 525 -20.79 -1.57 16.41
C VAL A 525 -21.53 -2.87 16.71
N ALA A 526 -22.86 -2.90 16.58
CA ALA A 526 -23.66 -4.10 16.71
C ALA A 526 -23.35 -5.12 15.61
N GLU A 527 -23.25 -4.70 14.35
CA GLU A 527 -22.85 -5.58 13.24
C GLU A 527 -21.39 -6.04 13.35
N CYS A 528 -20.46 -5.15 13.72
CA CYS A 528 -19.08 -5.56 14.02
C CYS A 528 -19.03 -6.55 15.19
N ARG A 529 -19.87 -6.39 16.23
CA ARG A 529 -19.98 -7.38 17.32
C ARG A 529 -20.59 -8.68 16.84
N LYS A 530 -21.56 -8.68 15.93
CA LYS A 530 -22.08 -9.91 15.31
C LYS A 530 -21.01 -10.61 14.48
N ILE A 531 -20.23 -9.87 13.69
CA ILE A 531 -19.11 -10.42 12.90
C ILE A 531 -18.01 -10.96 13.81
N VAL A 532 -17.65 -10.22 14.87
CA VAL A 532 -16.66 -10.66 15.86
C VAL A 532 -17.17 -11.86 16.64
N ASN A 533 -18.44 -11.90 17.03
CA ASN A 533 -19.02 -13.04 17.74
C ASN A 533 -19.23 -14.24 16.82
N ALA A 534 -19.58 -14.05 15.54
CA ALA A 534 -19.67 -15.13 14.54
C ALA A 534 -18.28 -15.68 14.19
N GLY A 535 -17.27 -14.81 14.04
CA GLY A 535 -15.87 -15.20 13.89
C GLY A 535 -15.28 -15.81 15.17
N SER A 536 -15.76 -15.38 16.34
CA SER A 536 -15.38 -15.95 17.64
C SER A 536 -16.12 -17.26 17.94
N LEU A 537 -17.32 -17.49 17.39
CA LEU A 537 -18.02 -18.78 17.41
C LEU A 537 -17.33 -19.79 16.49
N ALA A 538 -16.83 -19.34 15.32
CA ALA A 538 -15.99 -20.16 14.45
C ALA A 538 -14.58 -20.45 15.04
N MET A 539 -14.15 -19.67 16.04
CA MET A 539 -12.90 -19.87 16.79
C MET A 539 -13.11 -20.39 18.23
N GLN A 540 -14.35 -20.58 18.66
CA GLN A 540 -14.69 -21.33 19.85
C GLN A 540 -14.73 -22.80 19.45
N LEU A 541 -13.56 -23.44 19.46
CA LEU A 541 -13.54 -24.83 19.89
C LEU A 541 -14.19 -24.85 21.27
N ASP A 542 -15.21 -25.70 21.46
CA ASP A 542 -15.72 -25.99 22.80
C ASP A 542 -14.51 -26.26 23.69
N ARG A 543 -14.37 -25.49 24.76
CA ARG A 543 -13.41 -25.82 25.81
C ARG A 543 -13.92 -27.09 26.48
N SER A 544 -13.56 -28.25 25.95
CA SER A 544 -13.54 -29.47 26.73
C SER A 544 -12.51 -29.25 27.84
N ASP A 545 -12.97 -29.15 29.08
CA ASP A 545 -12.08 -29.38 30.22
C ASP A 545 -11.66 -30.85 30.10
N LEU A 546 -10.35 -31.13 30.07
CA LEU A 546 -9.80 -32.51 29.97
C LEU A 546 -10.26 -33.43 31.12
N ARG A 547 -10.98 -32.88 32.11
CA ARG A 547 -11.58 -33.60 33.23
C ARG A 547 -12.98 -34.14 32.96
N ASP A 548 -13.62 -33.69 31.89
CA ASP A 548 -14.97 -34.13 31.50
C ASP A 548 -14.93 -35.22 30.40
N ASP A 549 -13.73 -35.73 30.07
CA ASP A 549 -13.54 -36.79 29.09
C ASP A 549 -13.62 -38.17 29.79
N PRO A 550 -14.66 -38.99 29.56
CA PRO A 550 -14.85 -40.27 30.26
C PRO A 550 -13.88 -41.38 29.83
N ALA A 551 -12.86 -41.05 29.03
CA ALA A 551 -11.85 -41.97 28.51
C ALA A 551 -10.41 -41.64 28.96
N ALA A 552 -10.21 -40.77 29.96
CA ALA A 552 -8.91 -40.47 30.56
C ALA A 552 -8.72 -41.12 31.94
#